data_AF-A0A947NF94-F1
#
_entry.id   AF-A0A947NF94-F1
#
_cell.length_a   1.000
_cell.length_b   1.000
_cell.length_c   1.000
_cell.angle_alpha   90.00
_cell.angle_beta   90.00
_cell.angle_gamma   90.00
#
_symmetry.space_group_name_H-M   'P 1'
#
loop_
_entity.id
_entity.type
_entity.pdbx_description
1 polymer ?
#
loop_
_entity_poly.entity_id
_entity_poly.type
_entity_poly.pdbx_seq_one_letter_code
_entity_poly.pdbx_strand_id
1 'polypeptide(L)' 'MSNWIPVTEKLPDDEECVLIVTEDGEVWTGFLDAEQWRYVSADPVGLAVTHWMRFPPPPSAADAHAVERYEIMQTGSD' A
#
# COMPACT_ATOMS: atom_id res chain seq x y z
N MET A 1 -5.10 -15.02 -5.79
CA MET A 1 -6.19 -14.43 -4.98
C MET A 1 -5.75 -13.03 -4.62
N SER A 2 -6.67 -12.07 -4.68
CA SER A 2 -6.40 -10.70 -4.25
C SER A 2 -6.28 -10.65 -2.72
N ASN A 3 -5.29 -9.95 -2.17
CA ASN A 3 -5.15 -9.75 -0.72
C ASN A 3 -5.98 -8.55 -0.21
N TRP A 4 -6.75 -7.89 -1.09
CA TRP A 4 -7.60 -6.75 -0.75
C TRP A 4 -8.85 -7.21 0.03
N ILE A 5 -9.11 -6.58 1.16
CA ILE A 5 -10.20 -6.86 2.08
C ILE A 5 -11.26 -5.76 1.93
N PRO A 6 -12.52 -6.08 1.60
CA PRO A 6 -13.60 -5.09 1.56
C PRO A 6 -13.84 -4.48 2.95
N VAL A 7 -14.01 -3.16 3.03
CA VAL A 7 -14.31 -2.49 4.31
C VAL A 7 -15.64 -2.96 4.94
N THR A 8 -16.54 -3.50 4.12
CA THR A 8 -17.81 -4.07 4.56
C THR A 8 -17.68 -5.46 5.19
N GLU A 9 -16.57 -6.15 4.95
CA GLU A 9 -16.30 -7.48 5.51
C GLU A 9 -15.52 -7.37 6.82
N LYS A 10 -14.46 -6.55 6.80
CA LYS A 10 -13.58 -6.37 7.95
C LYS A 10 -12.86 -5.02 7.85
N LEU A 11 -12.67 -4.38 8.99
CA LEU A 11 -11.83 -3.18 9.14
C LEU A 11 -10.42 -3.56 9.61
N PRO A 12 -9.38 -2.75 9.31
CA PRO A 12 -8.07 -2.92 9.92
C PRO A 12 -8.14 -2.71 11.44
N ASP A 13 -7.09 -3.11 12.16
CA ASP A 13 -6.97 -2.75 13.56
C ASP A 13 -6.79 -1.22 13.70
N ASP A 14 -7.20 -0.65 14.84
CA ASP A 14 -7.16 0.80 15.06
C ASP A 14 -5.71 1.32 14.94
N GLU A 15 -5.54 2.44 14.23
CA GLU A 15 -4.23 3.04 13.89
C GLU A 15 -3.28 2.14 13.06
N GLU A 16 -3.72 0.99 12.54
CA GLU A 16 -2.91 0.16 11.65
C GLU A 16 -2.68 0.86 10.30
N CYS A 17 -1.41 1.09 9.95
CA CYS A 17 -1.04 1.65 8.65
C CYS A 17 -1.20 0.61 7.54
N VAL A 18 -2.03 0.91 6.57
CA VAL A 18 -2.44 0.01 5.48
C VAL A 18 -2.43 0.71 4.13
N LEU A 19 -2.52 -0.07 3.06
CA LEU A 19 -2.93 0.40 1.74
C LEU A 19 -4.45 0.49 1.69
N ILE A 20 -4.99 1.54 1.08
CA ILE A 20 -6.43 1.78 0.91
C ILE A 20 -6.76 1.99 -0.57
N VAL A 21 -7.97 1.59 -0.97
CA VAL A 21 -8.55 1.88 -2.29
C VAL A 21 -9.72 2.83 -2.12
N THR A 22 -9.65 4.02 -2.71
CA THR A 22 -10.76 4.98 -2.75
C THR A 22 -11.79 4.61 -3.81
N GLU A 23 -13.00 5.17 -3.73
CA GLU A 23 -14.12 4.84 -4.63
C GLU A 23 -13.85 5.17 -6.11
N ASP A 24 -12.92 6.08 -6.39
CA ASP A 24 -12.42 6.39 -7.74
C ASP A 24 -11.39 5.37 -8.25
N GLY A 25 -11.02 4.39 -7.42
CA GLY A 25 -10.08 3.31 -7.75
C GLY A 25 -8.62 3.64 -7.49
N GLU A 26 -8.30 4.80 -6.93
CA GLU A 26 -6.92 5.13 -6.57
C GLU A 26 -6.44 4.37 -5.33
N VAL A 27 -5.12 4.14 -5.26
CA VAL A 27 -4.47 3.46 -4.15
C VAL A 27 -3.63 4.45 -3.36
N TRP A 28 -3.88 4.52 -2.06
CA TRP A 28 -3.20 5.40 -1.13
C TRP A 28 -2.74 4.65 0.11
N THR A 29 -1.92 5.30 0.93
CA THR A 29 -1.58 4.83 2.28
C THR A 29 -2.44 5.56 3.31
N GLY A 30 -2.94 4.84 4.31
CA GLY A 30 -3.79 5.41 5.34
C GLY A 30 -3.99 4.50 6.55
N PHE A 31 -4.83 4.94 7.47
CA PHE A 31 -5.23 4.21 8.66
C PHE A 31 -6.68 4.57 9.03
N LEU A 32 -7.31 3.70 9.83
CA LEU A 32 -8.60 3.97 10.45
C LEU A 32 -8.35 4.48 11.87
N ASP A 33 -8.96 5.60 12.23
CA ASP A 33 -8.90 6.23 13.55
C ASP A 33 -10.31 6.61 13.98
N ALA A 34 -10.82 5.97 15.04
CA ALA A 34 -12.16 6.21 15.57
C ALA A 34 -13.25 6.21 14.47
N GLU A 35 -13.24 5.19 13.61
CA GLU A 35 -14.15 5.00 12.47
C GLU A 35 -13.99 6.03 11.32
N GLN A 36 -12.98 6.90 11.39
CA GLN A 36 -12.65 7.86 10.35
C GLN A 36 -11.38 7.43 9.60
N TRP A 37 -11.47 7.32 8.28
CA TRP A 37 -10.31 7.09 7.43
C TRP A 37 -9.45 8.35 7.31
N ARG A 38 -8.14 8.19 7.47
CA ARG A 38 -7.14 9.24 7.29
C ARG A 38 -6.02 8.76 6.37
N TYR A 39 -5.49 9.67 5.57
CA TYR A 39 -4.21 9.47 4.91
C TYR A 39 -3.09 9.40 5.97
N VAL A 40 -1.93 8.84 5.63
CA VAL A 40 -0.76 8.84 6.53
C VAL A 40 -0.29 10.24 6.96
N SER A 41 -0.70 11.30 6.24
CA SER A 41 -0.49 12.70 6.66
C SER A 41 -1.41 13.14 7.82
N ALA A 42 -2.31 12.27 8.28
CA ALA A 42 -3.42 12.54 9.19
C ALA A 42 -4.58 13.38 8.61
N ASP A 43 -4.46 13.82 7.35
CA ASP A 43 -5.57 14.47 6.64
C ASP A 43 -6.73 13.49 6.44
N PRO A 44 -7.99 13.94 6.57
CA PRO A 44 -9.15 13.08 6.29
C PRO A 44 -9.15 12.58 4.85
N VAL A 45 -9.52 11.32 4.64
CA VAL A 45 -9.80 10.81 3.30
C VAL A 45 -11.15 11.36 2.84
N GLY A 46 -11.15 12.17 1.78
CA GLY A 46 -12.36 12.84 1.28
C GLY A 46 -13.29 11.95 0.45
N LEU A 47 -12.83 10.76 0.08
CA LEU A 47 -13.56 9.76 -0.70
C LEU A 47 -13.84 8.51 0.15
N ALA A 48 -14.88 7.76 -0.19
CA ALA A 48 -15.15 6.50 0.47
C ALA A 48 -14.01 5.49 0.20
N VAL A 49 -13.48 4.87 1.26
CA VAL A 49 -12.56 3.73 1.12
C VAL A 49 -13.37 2.46 0.89
N THR A 50 -13.06 1.71 -0.16
CA THR A 50 -13.80 0.50 -0.56
C THR A 50 -13.11 -0.77 -0.09
N HIS A 51 -11.77 -0.78 -0.13
CA HIS A 51 -10.95 -1.92 0.24
C HIS A 51 -9.67 -1.46 0.94
N TRP A 52 -9.07 -2.36 1.71
CA TRP A 52 -7.77 -2.15 2.31
C TRP A 52 -6.91 -3.41 2.24
N MET A 53 -5.61 -3.26 2.46
CA MET A 53 -4.66 -4.36 2.54
C MET A 53 -3.51 -3.97 3.46
N ARG A 54 -2.99 -4.92 4.24
CA ARG A 54 -1.67 -4.75 4.87
C ARG A 54 -0.60 -4.47 3.82
N PHE A 55 0.47 -3.79 4.22
CA PHE A 55 1.63 -3.70 3.34
C PHE A 55 2.12 -5.11 2.97
N PRO A 56 2.52 -5.32 1.70
CA PRO A 56 3.18 -6.55 1.34
C PRO A 56 4.45 -6.71 2.19
N PRO A 57 4.89 -7.94 2.46
CA PRO A 57 6.17 -8.15 3.10
C PRO A 57 7.28 -7.47 2.28
N PRO A 58 8.36 -7.03 2.92
CA PRO A 58 9.51 -6.51 2.18
C PRO A 58 10.02 -7.58 1.20
N PRO A 59 10.69 -7.17 0.10
CA PRO A 59 11.35 -8.11 -0.79
C PRO A 59 12.30 -9.03 -0.02
N SER A 60 12.44 -10.28 -0.47
CA SER A 60 13.42 -11.17 0.14
C SER A 60 14.84 -10.69 -0.14
N ALA A 61 15.83 -11.18 0.62
CA ALA A 61 17.24 -10.87 0.35
C ALA A 61 17.67 -11.27 -1.08
N ALA A 62 17.05 -12.31 -1.66
CA ALA A 62 17.28 -12.71 -3.05
C ALA A 62 16.71 -11.69 -4.06
N ASP A 63 15.59 -11.05 -3.73
CA ASP A 63 14.97 -10.01 -4.56
C ASP A 63 15.71 -8.67 -4.43
N ALA A 64 16.27 -8.37 -3.25
CA ALA A 64 17.02 -7.13 -3.00
C ALA A 64 18.31 -7.03 -3.84
N HIS A 65 19.05 -8.14 -4.02
CA HIS A 65 20.27 -8.16 -4.85
C HIS A 65 20.01 -8.16 -6.36
N ALA A 66 18.76 -8.38 -6.82
CA ALA A 66 18.42 -8.27 -8.23
C ALA A 66 18.42 -6.80 -8.73
N VAL A 67 18.26 -5.83 -7.81
CA VAL A 67 18.26 -4.39 -8.12
C VAL A 67 19.67 -3.88 -8.48
N GLU A 68 20.72 -4.43 -7.89
CA GLU A 68 22.12 -4.03 -8.14
C GLU A 68 22.64 -4.46 -9.53
N ARG A 69 21.96 -5.37 -10.23
CA ARG A 69 22.38 -5.83 -11.57
C ARG A 69 21.76 -5.07 -12.73
N TYR A 70 20.80 -4.18 -12.47
CA TYR A 70 20.20 -3.34 -13.52
C TYR A 70 21.05 -2.11 -13.88
N GLU A 71 21.95 -1.67 -13.00
CA GLU A 71 22.82 -0.51 -13.27
C GLU A 71 24.07 -0.86 -14.11
N ILE A 72 24.47 -2.13 -14.17
CA ILE A 72 25.72 -2.53 -14.86
C ILE A 72 25.51 -2.77 -16.37
N MET A 73 24.27 -2.92 -16.86
CA MET A 73 24.01 -3.21 -18.30
C MET A 73 23.81 -1.98 -19.20
N GLN A 74 23.87 -0.74 -18.69
CA GLN A 74 23.73 0.48 -19.51
C GLN A 74 25.05 1.22 -19.79
N THR A 75 26.19 0.72 -19.32
CA THR A 75 27.51 1.31 -19.60
C THR A 75 28.39 0.34 -20.38
N GLY A 76 27.98 0.01 -21.61
CA GLY A 76 28.72 -0.96 -22.41
C GLY A 76 28.27 -1.02 -23.86
N SER A 77 28.34 0.09 -24.57
CA SER A 77 28.49 0.08 -26.03
C SER A 77 29.36 1.27 -26.43
N ASP A 78 30.67 1.01 -26.53
CA ASP A 78 31.59 1.75 -27.40
C ASP A 78 31.70 0.98 -28.72
#